data_AF-A0A1F9GMT2-F1
#
_entry.id   AF-A0A1F9GMT2-F1
#
_cell.length_a   1.000
_cell.length_b   1.000
_cell.length_c   1.000
_cell.angle_alpha   90.00
_cell.angle_beta   90.00
_cell.angle_gamma   90.00
#
_symmetry.space_group_name_H-M   'P 1'
#
loop_
_entity.id
_entity.type
_entity.pdbx_description
1 polymer ?
#
loop_
_entity_poly.entity_id
_entity_poly.type
_entity_poly.pdbx_seq_one_letter_code
_entity_poly.pdbx_strand_id
1 'polypeptide(L)'
;MKKNLRKKKKQTEQDIHEWLEKTDLRGVKAKFRRQVFKNVKPTDWDGLYDEMQESRPISLRLPVYFIHRLKQRALEKGIAYQTLIRLWIGEKLKKAG
;
A
#
# COMPACT_ATOMS: atom_id res chain seq x y z
N MET A 1 22.22 -22.10 29.46
CA MET A 1 20.76 -22.20 29.70
C MET A 1 20.01 -21.70 28.47
N LYS A 2 19.31 -22.57 27.72
CA LYS A 2 18.55 -22.15 26.53
C LYS A 2 17.17 -21.63 26.97
N LYS A 3 16.88 -20.35 26.73
CA LYS A 3 15.56 -19.74 26.99
C LYS A 3 14.57 -20.25 25.94
N ASN A 4 13.61 -21.06 26.35
CA ASN A 4 12.50 -21.48 25.48
C ASN A 4 11.58 -20.28 25.21
N LEU A 5 11.72 -19.66 24.04
CA LEU A 5 10.77 -18.67 23.54
C LEU A 5 9.45 -19.38 23.22
N ARG A 6 8.47 -19.27 24.12
CA ARG A 6 7.08 -19.68 23.84
C ARG A 6 6.57 -18.91 22.62
N LYS A 7 6.29 -19.61 21.54
CA LYS A 7 5.64 -19.04 20.35
C LYS A 7 4.29 -18.48 20.79
N LYS A 8 4.09 -17.16 20.63
CA LYS A 8 2.79 -16.52 20.88
C LYS A 8 1.78 -17.11 19.90
N LYS A 9 0.62 -17.57 20.39
CA LYS A 9 -0.49 -18.01 19.54
C LYS A 9 -0.89 -16.82 18.64
N LYS A 10 -1.05 -17.07 17.34
CA LYS A 10 -1.65 -16.10 16.42
C LYS A 10 -3.10 -15.92 16.86
N GLN A 11 -3.47 -14.71 17.25
CA GLN A 11 -4.85 -14.35 17.52
C GLN A 11 -5.60 -14.28 16.19
N THR A 12 -6.77 -14.90 16.15
CA THR A 12 -7.65 -14.95 14.98
C THR A 12 -8.46 -13.64 14.94
N GLU A 13 -8.94 -13.21 13.76
CA GLU A 13 -9.70 -11.97 13.63
C GLU A 13 -10.95 -11.93 14.54
N GLN A 14 -11.58 -13.09 14.74
CA GLN A 14 -12.72 -13.26 15.65
C GLN A 14 -12.35 -12.99 17.11
N ASP A 15 -11.16 -13.43 17.57
CA ASP A 15 -10.68 -13.19 18.92
C ASP A 15 -10.43 -11.69 19.17
N ILE A 16 -9.99 -10.97 18.12
CA ILE A 16 -9.74 -9.54 18.17
C ILE A 16 -11.07 -8.77 18.26
N HIS A 17 -12.07 -9.17 17.48
CA HIS A 17 -13.40 -8.58 17.53
C HIS A 17 -14.07 -8.79 18.89
N GLU A 18 -14.03 -10.01 19.43
CA GLU A 18 -14.57 -10.30 20.76
C GLU A 18 -13.85 -9.50 21.86
N TRP A 19 -12.54 -9.31 21.74
CA TRP A 19 -11.76 -8.47 22.66
C TRP A 19 -12.13 -6.99 22.56
N LEU A 20 -12.31 -6.46 21.34
CA LEU A 20 -12.69 -5.07 21.09
C LEU A 20 -14.11 -4.77 21.59
N GLU A 21 -15.06 -5.68 21.41
CA GLU A 21 -16.44 -5.52 21.87
C GLU A 21 -16.55 -5.54 23.40
N LYS A 22 -15.71 -6.33 24.08
CA LYS A 22 -15.66 -6.38 25.56
C LYS A 22 -14.93 -5.19 26.17
N THR A 23 -14.10 -4.49 25.39
CA THR A 23 -13.31 -3.36 25.91
C THR A 23 -14.05 -2.05 25.68
N ASP A 24 -14.68 -1.52 26.74
CA ASP A 24 -15.30 -0.20 26.67
C ASP A 24 -14.23 0.90 26.64
N LEU A 25 -13.85 1.32 25.44
CA LEU A 25 -12.81 2.34 25.21
C LEU A 25 -13.30 3.77 25.51
N ARG A 26 -14.59 3.98 25.80
CA ARG A 26 -15.18 5.31 26.01
C ARG A 26 -14.75 5.97 27.33
N GLY A 27 -14.31 5.17 28.31
CA GLY A 27 -13.83 5.65 29.61
C GLY A 27 -12.31 5.80 29.71
N VAL A 28 -11.55 5.33 28.71
CA VAL A 28 -10.10 5.38 28.75
C VAL A 28 -9.66 6.78 28.36
N LYS A 29 -9.33 7.63 29.35
CA LYS A 29 -8.53 8.85 29.14
C LYS A 29 -7.10 8.46 28.77
N ALA A 30 -6.94 7.78 27.63
CA ALA A 30 -5.65 7.57 27.01
C ALA A 30 -5.13 8.96 26.68
N LYS A 31 -4.15 9.44 27.44
CA LYS A 31 -3.37 10.61 27.05
C LYS A 31 -2.56 10.18 25.84
N PHE A 32 -3.15 10.29 24.64
CA PHE A 32 -2.47 10.12 23.37
C PHE A 32 -1.34 11.15 23.33
N ARG A 33 -0.15 10.75 23.79
CA ARG A 33 1.04 11.56 23.61
C ARG A 33 1.38 11.48 22.14
N ARG A 34 1.18 12.58 21.43
CA ARG A 34 1.68 12.75 20.07
C ARG A 34 3.19 12.47 20.12
N GLN A 35 3.61 11.32 19.59
CA GLN A 35 5.02 11.04 19.40
C GLN A 35 5.48 11.91 18.24
N VAL A 36 6.08 13.05 18.57
CA VAL A 36 6.74 13.89 17.58
C VAL A 36 8.07 13.24 17.26
N PHE A 37 8.21 12.71 16.05
CA PHE A 37 9.49 12.19 15.57
C PHE A 37 10.46 13.38 15.46
N LYS A 38 11.44 13.45 16.35
CA LYS A 38 12.37 14.60 16.45
C LYS A 38 13.23 14.81 15.20
N ASN A 39 13.35 13.79 14.35
CA ASN A 39 14.19 13.80 13.15
C ASN A 39 13.41 14.00 11.84
N VAL A 40 12.10 14.25 11.90
CA VAL A 40 11.30 14.52 10.70
C VAL A 40 11.04 16.01 10.67
N LYS A 41 11.71 16.73 9.76
CA LYS A 41 11.39 18.14 9.55
C LYS A 41 10.02 18.21 8.87
N PRO A 42 9.13 19.15 9.24
CA PRO A 42 7.85 19.32 8.54
C PRO A 42 8.02 19.48 7.02
N THR A 43 9.15 20.05 6.59
CA THR A 43 9.55 20.24 5.20
C THR A 43 9.81 18.94 4.42
N ASP A 44 10.10 17.83 5.11
CA ASP A 44 10.31 16.52 4.46
C ASP A 44 8.99 15.92 3.94
N TRP A 45 7.85 16.45 4.36
CA TRP A 45 6.54 16.06 3.82
C TRP A 45 6.21 16.82 2.54
N ASP A 46 6.47 18.13 2.48
CA ASP A 46 6.15 18.95 1.31
C ASP A 46 6.97 18.54 0.07
N GLY A 47 8.27 18.25 0.24
CA GLY A 47 9.13 17.84 -0.88
C GLY A 47 8.94 16.39 -1.36
N LEU A 48 8.48 15.48 -0.49
CA LEU A 48 8.26 14.08 -0.85
C LEU A 48 6.95 13.88 -1.63
N TYR A 49 5.95 14.72 -1.38
CA TYR A 49 4.70 14.72 -2.16
C TYR A 49 4.82 15.53 -3.47
N ASP A 50 5.68 16.55 -3.54
CA ASP A 50 5.94 17.28 -4.80
C ASP A 50 6.75 16.44 -5.80
N GLU A 51 7.66 15.57 -5.34
CA GLU A 51 8.40 14.62 -6.21
C GLU A 51 7.58 13.39 -6.61
N MET A 52 6.42 13.14 -5.97
CA MET A 52 5.34 12.39 -6.62
C MET A 52 4.75 13.27 -7.73
N GLN A 53 5.57 13.58 -8.74
CA GLN A 53 5.20 14.32 -9.94
C GLN A 53 3.78 13.95 -10.32
N GLU A 54 2.89 14.93 -10.31
CA GLU A 54 1.50 14.80 -10.75
C GLU A 54 1.51 14.02 -12.07
N SER A 55 1.24 12.72 -11.99
CA SER A 55 1.36 11.88 -13.17
C SER A 55 0.20 12.26 -14.06
N ARG A 56 0.48 13.03 -15.12
CA ARG A 56 -0.56 13.47 -16.04
C ARG A 56 -1.25 12.22 -16.60
N PRO A 57 -2.58 12.10 -16.47
CA PRO A 57 -3.28 10.95 -16.98
C PRO A 57 -3.15 10.91 -18.51
N ILE A 58 -2.66 9.78 -19.04
CA ILE A 58 -2.58 9.56 -20.48
C ILE A 58 -3.79 8.74 -20.91
N SER A 59 -4.54 9.28 -21.86
CA SER A 59 -5.64 8.56 -22.50
C SER A 59 -5.12 7.79 -23.72
N LEU A 60 -5.19 6.46 -23.67
CA LEU A 60 -4.82 5.59 -24.79
C LEU A 60 -6.07 5.15 -25.54
N ARG A 61 -6.13 5.43 -26.85
CA ARG A 61 -7.19 4.90 -27.72
C ARG A 61 -6.68 3.63 -28.40
N LEU A 62 -7.26 2.50 -28.01
CA LEU A 62 -6.93 1.19 -28.56
C LEU A 62 -8.22 0.50 -29.03
N PRO A 63 -8.15 -0.34 -30.08
CA PRO A 63 -9.23 -1.23 -30.44
C PRO A 63 -9.71 -2.06 -29.24
N VAL A 64 -11.03 -2.26 -29.13
CA VAL A 64 -11.66 -2.92 -27.98
C VAL A 64 -11.07 -4.32 -27.72
N TYR A 65 -10.80 -5.09 -28.77
CA TYR A 65 -10.23 -6.43 -28.64
C TYR A 65 -8.86 -6.44 -27.95
N PHE A 66 -8.05 -5.40 -28.16
CA PHE A 66 -6.75 -5.28 -27.48
C PHE A 66 -6.90 -4.95 -26.01
N ILE A 67 -7.87 -4.08 -25.67
CA ILE A 67 -8.17 -3.76 -24.26
C ILE A 67 -8.60 -5.02 -23.52
N HIS A 68 -9.41 -5.87 -24.15
CA HIS A 68 -9.81 -7.16 -23.57
C HIS A 68 -8.62 -8.09 -23.32
N ARG A 69 -7.73 -8.27 -24.31
CA ARG A 69 -6.52 -9.10 -24.13
C ARG A 69 -5.60 -8.55 -23.03
N LEU A 70 -5.45 -7.24 -22.93
CA LEU A 70 -4.70 -6.58 -21.86
C LEU A 70 -5.28 -6.88 -20.48
N LYS A 71 -6.61 -6.80 -20.34
CA LYS A 71 -7.31 -7.13 -19.09
C LYS A 71 -7.13 -8.59 -18.71
N GLN A 72 -7.27 -9.53 -19.65
CA GLN A 72 -7.06 -10.96 -19.40
C GLN A 72 -5.64 -11.25 -18.91
N ARG A 73 -4.64 -10.71 -19.61
CA ARG A 73 -3.23 -10.92 -19.23
C ARG A 73 -2.86 -10.26 -17.90
N ALA A 74 -3.53 -9.18 -17.53
CA ALA A 74 -3.37 -8.55 -16.23
C ALA A 74 -4.01 -9.41 -15.12
N LEU A 75 -5.18 -10.00 -15.40
CA LEU A 75 -5.88 -10.90 -14.49
C LEU A 75 -5.08 -12.18 -14.23
N GLU A 76 -4.49 -12.79 -15.25
CA GLU A 76 -3.56 -13.93 -15.12
C GLU A 76 -2.38 -13.64 -14.18
N LYS A 77 -1.94 -12.37 -14.14
CA LYS A 77 -0.84 -11.90 -13.29
C LYS A 77 -1.29 -11.36 -11.93
N GLY A 78 -2.60 -11.31 -11.66
CA GLY A 78 -3.15 -10.75 -10.43
C GLY A 78 -2.88 -9.24 -10.24
N ILE A 79 -2.70 -8.49 -11.33
CA ILE A 79 -2.44 -7.03 -11.28
C ILE A 79 -3.46 -6.24 -12.10
N ALA A 80 -3.58 -4.95 -11.81
CA ALA A 80 -4.39 -4.05 -12.63
C ALA A 80 -3.77 -3.85 -14.02
N TYR A 81 -4.60 -3.77 -15.06
CA TYR A 81 -4.12 -3.63 -16.44
C TYR A 81 -3.36 -2.31 -16.66
N GLN A 82 -3.70 -1.24 -15.93
CA GLN A 82 -2.95 0.02 -15.95
C GLN A 82 -1.52 -0.16 -15.43
N THR A 83 -1.36 -0.95 -14.36
CA THR A 83 -0.05 -1.29 -13.80
C THR A 83 0.77 -2.12 -14.79
N LEU A 84 0.14 -3.07 -15.47
CA LEU A 84 0.79 -3.86 -16.53
C LEU A 84 1.32 -2.96 -17.65
N ILE A 85 0.53 -1.97 -18.10
CA ILE A 85 0.95 -0.99 -19.11
C ILE A 85 2.13 -0.15 -18.60
N ARG A 86 2.06 0.35 -17.36
CA ARG A 86 3.15 1.14 -16.76
C ARG A 86 4.47 0.37 -16.68
N LEU A 87 4.42 -0.89 -16.26
CA LEU A 87 5.60 -1.77 -16.19
C LEU A 87 6.23 -1.97 -17.57
N TRP A 88 5.40 -2.25 -18.58
CA TRP A 88 5.87 -2.45 -19.94
C TRP A 88 6.52 -1.18 -20.53
N ILE A 89 5.90 -0.01 -20.33
CA ILE A 89 6.48 1.26 -20.77
C ILE A 89 7.82 1.51 -20.05
N GLY A 90 7.86 1.30 -18.73
CA GLY A 90 9.08 1.45 -17.93
C GLY A 90 10.22 0.55 -18.41
N GLU A 91 9.94 -0.71 -18.74
CA GLU A 91 10.93 -1.63 -19.33
C GLU A 91 11.43 -1.16 -20.69
N LYS A 92 10.57 -0.57 -21.52
CA LYS A 92 10.95 -0.08 -22.86
C LYS A 92 11.78 1.19 -22.80
N LEU A 93 11.41 2.14 -21.95
CA LEU A 93 12.17 3.38 -21.78
C LEU A 93 13.55 3.13 -21.19
N LYS A 94 13.69 2.21 -20.23
CA LYS A 94 14.99 1.80 -19.66
C LYS A 94 15.94 1.14 -20.66
N LYS A 95 15.43 0.58 -21.76
CA LYS A 95 16.25 -0.02 -22.83
C LYS A 95 16.61 0.97 -23.93
N ALA A 96 15.97 2.13 -23.96
CA ALA A 96 16.13 3.13 -25.02
C ALA A 96 17.10 4.27 -24.64
N GLY A 97 17.46 4.40 -23.37
CA GLY A 97 18.51 5.27 -22.88
C GLY A 97 19.72 4.47 -22.43
#